data_AF-A0A821JBX5-F1
#
_entry.id   AF-A0A821JBX5-F1
#
_cell.length_a   1.000
_cell.length_b   1.000
_cell.length_c   1.000
_cell.angle_alpha   90.00
_cell.angle_beta   90.00
_cell.angle_gamma   90.00
#
_symmetry.space_group_name_H-M   'P 1'
#
loop_
_entity.id
_entity.type
_entity.pdbx_description
1 polymer ?
#
loop_
_entity_poly.entity_id
_entity_poly.type
_entity_poly.pdbx_seq_one_letter_code
_entity_poly.pdbx_strand_id
1 'polypeptide(L)'
;RVLELEYLQHSPAHYQKQIAKQLCHAKYQEEITREEFNLLKEQISNQKPSPASELPPQETFFNTIGNQEVRQKLHDQYRSVAEQAKHDMIQLYLSSAEAQMNRYHKQFYVKMKQFWLEQRSLPQSRKLSNTMIHLIEERYKNISESVKCAYRCKMNLMRLNSNHH
;
A
#
# COMPACT_ATOMS: atom_id res chain seq x y z
N ARG A 1 1.88 -7.89 43.68
CA ARG A 1 1.33 -6.96 42.65
C ARG A 1 2.35 -6.46 41.63
N VAL A 2 3.38 -5.67 41.95
CA VAL A 2 4.41 -5.26 40.95
C VAL A 2 5.25 -6.45 40.46
N LEU A 3 5.71 -7.30 41.38
CA LEU A 3 6.44 -8.54 41.05
C LEU A 3 5.60 -9.57 40.26
N GLU A 4 4.28 -9.60 40.44
CA GLU A 4 3.38 -10.48 39.67
C GLU A 4 3.17 -9.96 38.24
N LEU A 5 3.12 -8.63 38.07
CA LEU A 5 3.07 -8.00 36.74
C LEU A 5 4.37 -8.23 35.97
N GLU A 6 5.53 -8.09 36.61
CA GLU A 6 6.83 -8.42 36.02
C GLU A 6 6.93 -9.92 35.67
N TYR A 7 6.46 -10.82 36.54
CA TYR A 7 6.45 -12.26 36.29
C TYR A 7 5.51 -12.66 35.14
N LEU A 8 4.33 -12.01 35.03
CA LEU A 8 3.41 -12.21 33.90
C LEU A 8 3.97 -11.64 32.58
N GLN A 9 4.73 -10.56 32.64
CA GLN A 9 5.43 -9.98 31.49
C GLN A 9 6.58 -10.87 30.99
N HIS A 10 7.15 -11.69 31.88
CA HIS A 10 8.15 -12.72 31.58
C HIS A 10 7.58 -14.14 31.41
N SER A 11 6.25 -14.29 31.42
CA SER A 11 5.60 -15.58 31.16
C SER A 11 5.90 -16.04 29.72
N PRO A 12 6.22 -17.33 29.50
CA PRO A 12 6.39 -17.90 28.16
C PRO A 12 5.22 -17.59 27.23
N ALA A 13 3.98 -17.59 27.74
CA ALA A 13 2.79 -17.28 26.96
C ALA A 13 2.72 -15.81 26.51
N HIS A 14 3.22 -14.88 27.33
CA HIS A 14 3.27 -13.46 26.98
C HIS A 14 4.30 -13.21 25.87
N TYR A 15 5.49 -13.79 25.97
CA TYR A 15 6.52 -13.73 24.92
C TYR A 15 6.03 -14.29 23.59
N GLN A 16 5.39 -15.47 23.60
CA GLN A 16 4.78 -16.10 22.43
C GLN A 16 3.75 -15.19 21.75
N LYS A 17 2.85 -14.59 22.54
CA LYS A 17 1.83 -13.67 22.06
C LYS A 17 2.44 -12.42 21.43
N GLN A 18 3.51 -11.87 22.01
CA GLN A 18 4.18 -10.69 21.47
C GLN A 18 4.84 -10.97 20.13
N ILE A 19 5.58 -12.07 19.99
CA ILE A 19 6.19 -12.45 18.70
C ILE A 19 5.12 -12.62 17.63
N ALA A 20 4.08 -13.42 17.92
CA ALA A 20 3.00 -13.66 16.97
C ALA A 20 2.34 -12.35 16.53
N LYS A 21 2.06 -11.43 17.47
CA LYS A 21 1.50 -10.11 17.17
C LYS A 21 2.41 -9.28 16.28
N GLN A 22 3.72 -9.22 16.60
CA GLN A 22 4.68 -8.43 15.84
C GLN A 22 4.85 -8.94 14.40
N LEU A 23 4.96 -10.26 14.22
CA LEU A 23 5.13 -10.86 12.91
C LEU A 23 3.85 -10.76 12.07
N CYS A 24 2.68 -11.03 12.66
CA CYS A 24 1.40 -10.88 11.97
C CYS A 24 1.13 -9.43 11.56
N HIS A 25 1.46 -8.47 12.42
CA HIS A 25 1.34 -7.05 12.09
C HIS A 25 2.28 -6.66 10.94
N ALA A 26 3.53 -7.13 10.96
CA ALA A 26 4.47 -6.87 9.87
C ALA A 26 3.98 -7.48 8.54
N LYS A 27 3.44 -8.71 8.58
CA LYS A 27 2.83 -9.36 7.41
C LYS A 27 1.65 -8.57 6.86
N TYR A 28 0.79 -8.09 7.74
CA TYR A 28 -0.36 -7.27 7.35
C TYR A 28 0.05 -5.97 6.66
N GLN A 29 1.05 -5.26 7.20
CA GLN A 29 1.58 -4.04 6.58
C GLN A 29 2.21 -4.30 5.20
N GLU A 30 2.95 -5.40 5.06
CA GLU A 30 3.47 -5.83 3.75
C GLU A 30 2.34 -6.04 2.74
N GLU A 31 1.32 -6.83 3.09
CA GLU A 31 0.25 -7.16 2.16
C GLU A 31 -0.62 -5.94 1.82
N ILE A 32 -0.92 -5.06 2.80
CA ILE A 32 -1.67 -3.84 2.52
C ILE A 32 -0.91 -2.94 1.55
N THR A 33 0.36 -2.66 1.82
CA THR A 33 1.12 -1.74 0.97
C THR A 33 1.36 -2.30 -0.42
N ARG A 34 1.44 -3.62 -0.56
CA ARG A 34 1.44 -4.30 -1.86
C ARG A 34 0.12 -4.09 -2.61
N GLU A 35 -1.01 -4.35 -1.97
CA GLU A 35 -2.31 -4.20 -2.63
C GLU A 35 -2.69 -2.73 -2.90
N GLU A 36 -2.24 -1.79 -2.06
CA GLU A 36 -2.35 -0.35 -2.32
C GLU A 36 -1.58 0.06 -3.58
N PHE A 37 -0.35 -0.44 -3.73
CA PHE A 37 0.44 -0.20 -4.93
C PHE A 37 -0.21 -0.80 -6.19
N ASN A 38 -0.69 -2.04 -6.10
CA ASN A 38 -1.40 -2.70 -7.20
C ASN A 38 -2.66 -1.93 -7.62
N LEU A 39 -3.45 -1.48 -6.63
CA LEU A 39 -4.63 -0.65 -6.83
C LEU A 39 -4.26 0.66 -7.55
N LEU A 40 -3.23 1.37 -7.08
CA LEU A 40 -2.78 2.61 -7.70
C LEU A 40 -2.34 2.40 -9.15
N LYS A 41 -1.58 1.33 -9.41
CA LYS A 41 -1.14 0.96 -10.76
C LYS A 41 -2.32 0.67 -11.69
N GLU A 42 -3.32 -0.06 -11.20
CA GLU A 42 -4.54 -0.34 -11.97
C GLU A 42 -5.36 0.92 -12.21
N GLN A 43 -5.51 1.80 -11.22
CA GLN A 43 -6.20 3.09 -11.38
C GLN A 43 -5.55 3.96 -12.45
N ILE A 44 -4.21 4.04 -12.47
CA ILE A 44 -3.46 4.78 -13.48
C ILE A 44 -3.61 4.13 -14.86
N SER A 45 -3.53 2.80 -14.94
CA SER A 45 -3.73 2.08 -16.21
C SER A 45 -5.15 2.25 -16.79
N ASN A 46 -6.14 2.40 -15.91
CA ASN A 46 -7.55 2.57 -16.28
C ASN A 46 -7.97 4.04 -16.41
N GLN A 47 -7.09 5.01 -16.10
CA GLN A 47 -7.33 6.38 -16.47
C GLN A 47 -7.35 6.46 -18.00
N LYS A 48 -8.56 6.51 -18.58
CA LYS A 48 -8.72 7.04 -19.92
C LYS A 48 -8.06 8.42 -19.93
N PRO A 49 -7.39 8.84 -21.03
CA PRO A 49 -7.09 10.24 -21.23
C PRO A 49 -8.41 10.97 -21.10
N SER A 50 -8.63 11.59 -19.95
CA SER A 50 -9.80 12.41 -19.72
C SER A 50 -9.74 13.45 -20.84
N PRO A 51 -10.81 13.63 -21.63
CA PRO A 51 -10.90 14.80 -22.48
C PRO A 51 -10.89 15.97 -21.50
N ALA A 52 -9.70 16.53 -21.26
CA ALA A 52 -9.36 17.55 -20.29
C ALA A 52 -10.43 17.71 -19.22
N SER A 53 -10.38 16.91 -18.14
CA SER A 53 -11.18 17.10 -16.92
C SER A 53 -11.33 18.59 -16.74
N GLU A 54 -12.55 19.07 -16.99
CA GLU A 54 -12.87 20.46 -17.32
C GLU A 54 -12.07 21.38 -16.40
N LEU A 55 -10.92 21.85 -16.89
CA LEU A 55 -10.20 22.90 -16.21
C LEU A 55 -11.20 24.04 -16.20
N PRO A 56 -11.62 24.52 -15.01
CA PRO A 56 -12.63 25.55 -14.92
C PRO A 56 -12.22 26.69 -15.85
N PRO A 57 -13.17 27.28 -16.60
CA PRO A 57 -12.88 27.99 -17.83
C PRO A 57 -11.92 29.16 -17.59
N GLN A 58 -10.62 28.90 -17.73
CA GLN A 58 -9.61 29.91 -18.06
C GLN A 58 -9.77 30.37 -19.53
N GLU A 59 -10.80 29.88 -20.22
CA GLU A 59 -11.29 30.44 -21.47
C GLU A 59 -11.41 31.96 -21.39
N THR A 60 -11.76 32.53 -20.23
CA THR A 60 -11.83 33.98 -20.03
C THR A 60 -10.52 34.73 -20.27
N PHE A 61 -9.35 34.14 -19.94
CA PHE A 61 -8.06 34.80 -20.14
C PHE A 61 -7.63 34.75 -21.61
N PHE A 62 -7.69 33.57 -22.24
CA PHE A 62 -7.29 33.40 -23.63
C PHE A 62 -8.29 34.02 -24.62
N ASN A 63 -9.58 34.14 -24.27
CA ASN A 63 -10.59 34.76 -25.13
C ASN A 63 -10.43 36.28 -25.30
N THR A 64 -9.64 36.94 -24.45
CA THR A 64 -9.25 38.36 -24.65
C THR A 64 -8.25 38.55 -25.80
N ILE A 65 -7.60 37.48 -26.25
CA ILE A 65 -6.61 37.53 -27.33
C ILE A 65 -7.34 37.54 -28.68
N GLY A 66 -7.40 38.70 -29.33
CA GLY A 66 -8.10 38.87 -30.61
C GLY A 66 -7.59 37.99 -31.76
N ASN A 67 -6.32 37.57 -31.73
CA ASN A 67 -5.74 36.68 -32.74
C ASN A 67 -6.04 35.20 -32.41
N GLN A 68 -6.80 34.54 -33.28
CA GLN A 68 -7.22 33.15 -33.13
C GLN A 68 -6.05 32.15 -33.16
N GLU A 69 -5.06 32.34 -34.02
CA GLU A 69 -3.90 31.44 -34.11
C GLU A 69 -3.05 31.51 -32.83
N VAL A 70 -2.82 32.73 -32.33
CA VAL A 70 -2.08 32.94 -31.06
C VAL A 70 -2.83 32.31 -29.89
N ARG A 71 -4.16 32.47 -29.85
CA ARG A 71 -5.02 31.86 -28.84
C ARG A 71 -4.93 30.34 -28.85
N GLN A 72 -5.06 29.73 -30.03
CA GLN A 72 -4.98 28.27 -30.20
C GLN A 72 -3.61 27.75 -29.77
N LYS A 73 -2.53 28.40 -30.20
CA LYS A 73 -1.16 28.03 -29.84
C LYS A 73 -0.92 28.07 -28.33
N LEU A 74 -1.42 29.09 -27.64
CA LEU A 74 -1.32 29.19 -26.18
C LEU A 74 -2.16 28.12 -25.47
N HIS A 75 -3.34 27.82 -25.99
CA HIS A 75 -4.20 26.76 -25.46
C HIS A 75 -3.53 25.40 -25.55
N ASP A 76 -2.89 25.10 -26.68
CA ASP A 76 -2.18 23.84 -26.91
C ASP A 76 -0.91 23.76 -26.06
N GLN A 77 -0.18 24.86 -25.88
CA GLN A 77 0.97 24.93 -24.97
C GLN A 77 0.55 24.69 -23.52
N TYR A 78 -0.51 25.35 -23.05
CA TYR A 78 -1.01 25.15 -21.69
C TYR A 78 -1.48 23.72 -21.47
N ARG A 79 -2.22 23.13 -22.43
CA ARG A 79 -2.62 21.73 -22.38
C ARG A 79 -1.41 20.80 -22.29
N SER A 80 -0.38 21.04 -23.11
CA SER A 80 0.84 20.22 -23.09
C SER A 80 1.56 20.30 -21.74
N VAL A 81 1.68 21.49 -21.14
CA VAL A 81 2.30 21.66 -19.82
C VAL A 81 1.46 20.98 -18.73
N ALA A 82 0.14 21.12 -18.77
CA ALA A 82 -0.76 20.49 -17.80
C ALA A 82 -0.70 18.95 -17.85
N GLU A 83 -0.71 18.36 -19.05
CA GLU A 83 -0.58 16.91 -19.21
C GLU A 83 0.79 16.40 -18.77
N GLN A 84 1.88 17.13 -19.09
CA GLN A 84 3.21 16.78 -18.61
C GLN A 84 3.29 16.82 -17.07
N ALA A 85 2.78 17.89 -16.45
CA ALA A 85 2.78 18.02 -14.99
C ALA A 85 1.95 16.90 -14.33
N LYS A 86 0.82 16.53 -14.92
CA LYS A 86 0.00 15.40 -14.46
C LYS A 86 0.79 14.08 -14.56
N HIS A 87 1.47 13.84 -15.67
CA HIS A 87 2.31 12.65 -15.86
C HIS A 87 3.43 12.58 -14.82
N ASP A 88 4.16 13.67 -14.62
CA ASP A 88 5.26 13.75 -13.65
C ASP A 88 4.76 13.48 -12.23
N MET A 89 3.62 14.06 -11.86
CA MET A 89 2.98 13.81 -10.56
C MET A 89 2.60 12.34 -10.38
N ILE A 90 1.98 11.72 -11.39
CA ILE A 90 1.63 10.29 -11.36
C ILE A 90 2.89 9.43 -11.17
N GLN A 91 3.97 9.73 -11.91
CA GLN A 91 5.23 9.01 -11.80
C GLN A 91 5.86 9.14 -10.40
N LEU A 92 5.83 10.34 -9.82
CA LEU A 92 6.29 10.59 -8.45
C LEU A 92 5.49 9.77 -7.42
N TYR A 93 4.15 9.76 -7.55
CA TYR A 93 3.29 8.97 -6.68
C TYR A 93 3.57 7.47 -6.77
N LEU A 94 3.71 6.93 -7.99
CA LEU A 94 4.04 5.53 -8.21
C LEU A 94 5.39 5.15 -7.59
N SER A 95 6.42 5.97 -7.82
CA SER A 95 7.76 5.76 -7.27
C SER A 95 7.76 5.77 -5.73
N SER A 96 7.03 6.71 -5.13
CA SER A 96 6.88 6.79 -3.66
C SER A 96 6.17 5.55 -3.09
N ALA A 97 5.05 5.14 -3.70
CA ALA A 97 4.30 3.97 -3.29
C ALA A 97 5.11 2.67 -3.45
N GLU A 98 5.86 2.52 -4.54
CA GLU A 98 6.77 1.40 -4.77
C GLU A 98 7.89 1.34 -3.72
N ALA A 99 8.49 2.48 -3.39
CA ALA A 99 9.50 2.57 -2.35
C ALA A 99 8.94 2.16 -0.97
N GLN A 100 7.71 2.57 -0.66
CA GLN A 100 7.02 2.19 0.56
C GLN A 100 6.73 0.68 0.62
N MET A 101 6.18 0.10 -0.45
CA MET A 101 5.97 -1.35 -0.58
C MET A 101 7.28 -2.11 -0.36
N ASN A 102 8.35 -1.71 -1.04
CA ASN A 102 9.67 -2.32 -0.92
C ASN A 102 10.24 -2.22 0.50
N ARG A 103 10.01 -1.10 1.19
CA ARG A 103 10.41 -0.92 2.59
C ARG A 103 9.70 -1.92 3.51
N TYR A 104 8.38 -2.05 3.42
CA TYR A 104 7.63 -2.97 4.28
C TYR A 104 7.93 -4.44 3.96
N HIS A 105 8.13 -4.77 2.68
CA HIS A 105 8.59 -6.10 2.28
C HIS A 105 9.94 -6.46 2.91
N LYS A 106 10.93 -5.57 2.82
CA LYS A 106 12.24 -5.77 3.46
C LYS A 106 12.10 -5.90 4.99
N GLN A 107 11.30 -5.05 5.63
CA GLN A 107 11.09 -5.10 7.08
C GLN A 107 10.47 -6.43 7.53
N PHE A 108 9.46 -6.94 6.80
CA PHE A 108 8.87 -8.24 7.09
C PHE A 108 9.90 -9.36 6.97
N TYR A 109 10.67 -9.38 5.88
CA TYR A 109 11.70 -10.39 5.66
C TYR A 109 12.80 -10.36 6.75
N VAL A 110 13.26 -9.18 7.15
CA VAL A 110 14.22 -9.02 8.24
C VAL A 110 13.66 -9.57 9.55
N LYS A 111 12.41 -9.23 9.91
CA LYS A 111 11.77 -9.76 11.12
C LYS A 111 11.60 -11.28 11.08
N MET A 112 11.24 -11.84 9.93
CA MET A 112 11.15 -13.30 9.75
C MET A 112 12.52 -13.97 9.91
N LYS A 113 13.57 -13.41 9.30
CA LYS A 113 14.93 -13.93 9.44
C LYS A 113 15.39 -13.87 10.90
N GLN A 114 15.14 -12.77 11.58
CA GLN A 114 15.49 -12.58 12.99
C GLN A 114 14.74 -13.58 13.88
N PHE A 115 13.43 -13.75 13.66
CA PHE A 115 12.62 -14.77 14.36
C PHE A 115 13.22 -16.17 14.21
N TRP A 116 13.56 -16.60 12.99
CA TRP A 116 14.13 -17.93 12.78
C TRP A 116 15.52 -18.09 13.39
N LEU A 117 16.35 -17.04 13.40
CA LEU A 117 17.63 -17.04 14.08
C LEU A 117 17.46 -17.21 15.60
N GLU A 118 16.51 -16.49 16.20
CA GLU A 118 16.17 -16.62 17.62
C GLU A 118 15.64 -18.04 17.94
N GLN A 119 14.74 -18.60 17.14
CA GLN A 119 14.24 -19.96 17.36
C GLN A 119 15.34 -21.03 17.28
N ARG A 120 16.39 -20.81 16.49
CA ARG A 120 17.53 -21.72 16.41
C ARG A 120 18.44 -21.62 17.64
N SER A 121 18.68 -20.42 18.15
CA SER A 121 19.62 -20.16 19.23
C SER A 121 19.03 -20.28 20.65
N LEU A 122 17.70 -20.20 20.79
CA LEU A 122 17.04 -20.31 22.10
C LEU A 122 17.16 -21.71 22.72
N PRO A 123 17.23 -21.82 24.06
CA PRO A 123 17.06 -23.10 24.76
C PRO A 123 15.70 -23.75 24.43
N GLN A 124 15.63 -25.08 24.40
CA GLN A 124 14.42 -25.82 24.02
C GLN A 124 13.18 -25.40 24.83
N SER A 125 13.34 -25.09 26.11
CA SER A 125 12.26 -24.63 27.01
C SER A 125 11.66 -23.28 26.64
N ARG A 126 12.33 -22.49 25.80
CA ARG A 126 11.89 -21.16 25.31
C ARG A 126 11.54 -21.14 23.83
N LYS A 127 11.78 -22.23 23.10
CA LYS A 127 11.38 -22.34 21.69
C LYS A 127 9.86 -22.42 21.56
N LEU A 128 9.37 -21.88 20.47
CA LEU A 128 7.98 -22.12 20.07
C LEU A 128 7.81 -23.59 19.71
N SER A 129 6.66 -24.15 20.08
CA SER A 129 6.27 -25.47 19.59
C SER A 129 6.03 -25.40 18.07
N ASN A 130 6.22 -26.53 17.38
CA ASN A 130 5.91 -26.64 15.96
C ASN A 130 4.44 -26.27 15.66
N THR A 131 3.52 -26.60 16.56
CA THR A 131 2.11 -26.20 16.46
C THR A 131 1.95 -24.67 16.46
N MET A 132 2.66 -23.95 17.33
CA MET A 132 2.60 -22.48 17.37
C MET A 132 3.18 -21.86 16.11
N ILE A 133 4.29 -22.39 15.61
CA ILE A 133 4.90 -21.97 14.33
C ILE A 133 3.90 -22.17 13.19
N HIS A 134 3.27 -23.34 13.11
CA HIS A 134 2.28 -23.63 12.10
C HIS A 134 1.07 -22.68 12.17
N LEU A 135 0.55 -22.39 13.37
CA LEU A 135 -0.54 -21.43 13.55
C LEU A 135 -0.17 -20.01 13.10
N ILE A 136 1.09 -19.60 13.30
CA ILE A 136 1.61 -18.31 12.82
C ILE A 136 1.65 -18.30 11.29
N GLU A 137 2.13 -19.37 10.65
CA GLU A 137 2.18 -19.49 9.19
C GLU A 137 0.77 -19.51 8.57
N GLU A 138 -0.17 -20.25 9.15
CA GLU A 138 -1.58 -20.24 8.76
C GLU A 138 -2.18 -18.83 8.90
N ARG A 139 -1.82 -18.12 9.97
CA ARG A 139 -2.25 -16.73 10.14
C ARG A 139 -1.70 -15.82 9.03
N TYR A 140 -0.48 -16.04 8.55
CA TYR A 140 0.06 -15.28 7.41
C TYR A 140 -0.73 -15.52 6.12
N LYS A 141 -1.08 -16.78 5.83
CA LYS A 141 -1.92 -17.12 4.68
C LYS A 141 -3.27 -16.41 4.78
N ASN A 142 -3.93 -16.52 5.93
CA ASN A 142 -5.22 -15.88 6.20
C ASN A 142 -5.17 -14.35 6.08
N ILE A 143 -4.11 -13.71 6.57
CA ILE A 143 -3.90 -12.27 6.39
C ILE A 143 -3.81 -11.93 4.90
N SER A 144 -2.99 -12.66 4.16
CA SER A 144 -2.77 -12.42 2.72
C SER A 144 -4.08 -12.55 1.93
N GLU A 145 -4.84 -13.62 2.18
CA GLU A 145 -6.13 -13.82 1.50
C GLU A 145 -7.19 -12.81 1.92
N SER A 146 -7.24 -12.43 3.21
CA SER A 146 -8.19 -11.42 3.69
C SER A 146 -7.93 -10.04 3.06
N VAL A 147 -6.66 -9.63 2.98
CA VAL A 147 -6.27 -8.35 2.37
C VAL A 147 -6.58 -8.36 0.87
N LYS A 148 -6.17 -9.40 0.15
CA LYS A 148 -6.50 -9.56 -1.28
C LYS A 148 -8.00 -9.54 -1.54
N CYS A 149 -8.78 -10.22 -0.70
CA CYS A 149 -10.24 -10.23 -0.81
C CYS A 149 -10.83 -8.83 -0.63
N ALA A 150 -10.40 -8.10 0.40
CA ALA A 150 -10.85 -6.73 0.65
C ALA A 150 -10.56 -5.80 -0.54
N TYR A 151 -9.37 -5.89 -1.13
CA TYR A 151 -9.00 -5.09 -2.30
C TYR A 151 -9.74 -5.52 -3.56
N ARG A 152 -9.98 -6.81 -3.76
CA ARG A 152 -10.85 -7.30 -4.84
C ARG A 152 -12.27 -6.74 -4.73
N CYS A 153 -12.85 -6.73 -3.53
CA CYS A 153 -14.15 -6.12 -3.29
C CYS A 153 -14.14 -4.61 -3.59
N LYS A 154 -13.11 -3.89 -3.12
CA LYS A 154 -12.94 -2.45 -3.41
C LYS A 154 -12.86 -2.18 -4.92
N MET A 155 -12.09 -2.97 -5.66
CA MET A 155 -11.97 -2.86 -7.11
C MET A 155 -13.30 -3.10 -7.82
N ASN A 156 -14.04 -4.14 -7.42
CA ASN A 156 -15.34 -4.44 -8.00
C ASN A 156 -16.34 -3.31 -7.75
N LEU A 157 -16.36 -2.74 -6.54
CA LEU A 157 -17.21 -1.58 -6.22
C LEU A 157 -16.84 -0.35 -7.07
N MET A 158 -15.56 -0.07 -7.27
CA MET A 158 -15.11 1.01 -8.13
C MET A 158 -15.57 0.81 -9.59
N ARG A 159 -15.42 -0.40 -10.13
CA ARG A 159 -15.86 -0.74 -11.49
C ARG A 159 -17.38 -0.61 -11.67
N LEU A 160 -18.16 -1.05 -10.69
CA LEU A 160 -19.62 -0.91 -10.72
C LEU A 160 -20.05 0.56 -10.74
N ASN A 161 -19.40 1.41 -9.93
CA ASN A 161 -19.70 2.84 -9.90
C ASN A 161 -19.29 3.55 -11.20
N SER A 162 -18.22 3.11 -11.87
CA SER A 162 -17.79 3.66 -13.16
C SER A 162 -18.69 3.28 -14.34
N ASN A 163 -19.54 2.24 -14.21
CA ASN A 163 -20.48 1.82 -15.25
C ASN A 163 -21.87 2.47 -15.12
N HIS A 164 -22.07 3.35 -14.13
CA HIS A 164 -23.32 4.07 -13.88
C HIS A 164 -23.20 5.60 -14.13
N HIS A 165 -22.11 6.03 -14.77
CA HIS A 165 -21.89 7.36 -15.33
C HIS A 165 -21.59 7.25 -16.81
#